data_AF-A0A5J4TMB0-F1
#
_entry.id   AF-A0A5J4TMB0-F1
#
_cell.length_a   1.000
_cell.length_b   1.000
_cell.length_c   1.000
_cell.angle_alpha   90.00
_cell.angle_beta   90.00
_cell.angle_gamma   90.00
#
_symmetry.space_group_name_H-M   'P 1'
#
loop_
_entity.id
_entity.type
_entity.pdbx_description
1 polymer ?
#
loop_
_entity_poly.entity_id
_entity_poly.type
_entity_poly.pdbx_seq_one_letter_code
_entity_poly.pdbx_strand_id
1 'polypeptide(L)'
;MEEKDFKKVALRWVSYTLTKEQKDRRVIAAREMLSQLIKMRRNNFVHVITGEETWIYYRNPPNSAWVRRGEEAPKRVAKGIASPKVLVT
;
A
#
# COMPACT_ATOMS: atom_id res chain seq x y z
N MET A 1 -24.41 25.19 0.04
CA MET A 1 -23.81 23.85 0.21
C MET A 1 -22.53 24.05 1.00
N GLU A 2 -22.48 23.60 2.26
CA GLU A 2 -21.45 23.99 3.23
C GLU A 2 -20.38 22.90 3.36
N GLU A 3 -19.10 23.26 3.32
CA GLU A 3 -17.95 22.34 3.21
C GLU A 3 -17.83 21.34 4.38
N LYS A 4 -18.39 21.68 5.55
CA LYS A 4 -18.37 20.86 6.78
C LYS A 4 -19.17 19.55 6.66
N ASP A 5 -20.06 19.48 5.68
CA ASP A 5 -20.95 18.34 5.47
C ASP A 5 -20.25 17.11 4.87
N PHE A 6 -18.98 17.26 4.43
CA PHE A 6 -18.24 16.19 3.76
C PHE A 6 -17.13 15.61 4.63
N LYS A 7 -16.84 14.33 4.43
CA LYS A 7 -15.67 13.63 4.98
C LYS A 7 -14.94 12.89 3.89
N LYS A 8 -13.61 12.86 3.94
CA LYS A 8 -12.80 12.04 3.04
C LYS A 8 -12.82 10.59 3.51
N VAL A 9 -13.19 9.67 2.64
CA VAL A 9 -13.23 8.22 2.93
C VAL A 9 -12.33 7.45 1.96
N ALA A 10 -11.66 6.41 2.47
CA ALA A 10 -10.87 5.50 1.65
C ALA A 10 -11.76 4.45 0.97
N LEU A 11 -11.56 4.24 -0.32
CA LEU A 11 -12.26 3.22 -1.12
C LEU A 11 -11.49 1.91 -0.97
N ARG A 12 -11.75 1.22 0.15
CA ARG A 12 -10.78 0.33 0.80
C ARG A 12 -10.47 -0.95 0.00
N TRP A 13 -9.18 -1.32 0.02
CA TRP A 13 -8.65 -2.67 -0.25
C TRP A 13 -7.81 -3.07 0.96
N VAL A 14 -7.97 -4.29 1.44
CA VAL A 14 -7.05 -4.91 2.43
C VAL A 14 -6.31 -6.00 1.66
N SER A 15 -5.00 -5.83 1.47
CA SER A 15 -4.22 -6.68 0.56
C SER A 15 -4.21 -8.14 0.99
N TYR A 16 -4.18 -8.42 2.30
CA TYR A 16 -4.29 -9.75 2.88
C TYR A 16 -4.46 -9.69 4.40
N THR A 17 -5.27 -10.59 4.98
CA THR A 17 -5.36 -10.74 6.44
C THR A 17 -4.28 -11.71 6.91
N LEU A 18 -3.23 -11.16 7.54
CA LEU A 18 -2.12 -11.98 8.03
C LEU A 18 -2.55 -12.94 9.15
N THR A 19 -2.12 -14.19 9.07
CA THR A 19 -2.24 -15.17 10.17
C THR A 19 -1.30 -14.79 11.32
N LYS A 20 -1.50 -15.40 12.49
CA LYS A 20 -0.62 -15.19 13.65
C LYS A 20 0.82 -15.60 13.33
N GLU A 21 0.99 -16.75 12.68
CA GLU A 21 2.28 -17.34 12.33
C GLU A 21 3.04 -16.46 11.33
N GLN A 22 2.34 -15.83 10.38
CA GLN A 22 2.95 -14.86 9.46
C GLN A 22 3.43 -13.60 10.19
N LYS A 23 2.66 -13.12 11.18
CA LYS A 23 3.07 -11.96 12.00
C LYS A 23 4.31 -12.32 12.84
N ASP A 24 4.31 -13.48 13.46
CA ASP A 24 5.43 -13.95 14.29
C ASP A 24 6.71 -14.08 13.46
N ARG A 25 6.63 -14.70 12.28
CA ARG A 25 7.77 -14.78 11.33
C ARG A 25 8.30 -13.41 10.92
N ARG A 26 7.41 -12.45 10.66
CA ARG A 26 7.82 -11.07 10.32
C ARG A 26 8.57 -10.40 11.46
N VAL A 27 8.16 -10.60 12.71
CA VAL A 27 8.84 -10.04 13.89
C VAL A 27 10.23 -10.66 14.05
N ILE A 28 10.34 -11.98 13.88
CA ILE A 28 11.64 -12.68 13.95
C ILE A 28 12.60 -12.14 12.89
N ALA A 29 12.18 -12.13 11.61
CA ALA A 29 13.01 -11.63 10.51
C ALA A 29 13.41 -10.15 10.70
N ALA A 30 12.50 -9.32 11.21
CA ALA A 30 12.80 -7.91 11.49
C ALA A 30 13.87 -7.75 12.58
N ARG A 31 13.83 -8.57 13.64
CA ARG A 31 14.84 -8.56 14.71
C ARG A 31 16.21 -8.99 14.19
N GLU A 32 16.26 -10.01 13.35
CA GLU A 32 17.51 -10.45 12.70
C GLU A 32 18.10 -9.35 11.83
N MET A 33 17.28 -8.73 10.98
CA MET A 33 17.68 -7.65 10.07
C MET A 33 18.12 -6.38 10.81
N LEU A 34 17.53 -6.06 11.98
CA LEU A 34 17.88 -4.89 12.77
C LEU A 34 19.39 -4.86 13.11
N SER A 35 19.96 -6.01 13.44
CA SER A 35 21.39 -6.13 13.74
C SER A 35 22.28 -5.72 12.56
N GLN A 36 21.86 -6.04 11.33
CA GLN A 36 22.55 -5.66 10.10
C GLN A 36 22.37 -4.18 9.81
N LEU A 37 21.16 -3.66 9.96
CA LEU A 37 20.86 -2.24 9.75
C LEU A 37 21.67 -1.34 10.70
N ILE A 38 21.85 -1.74 11.96
CA ILE A 38 22.70 -1.00 12.92
C ILE A 38 24.15 -0.91 12.43
N LYS A 39 24.70 -1.98 11.84
CA LYS A 39 26.05 -1.99 11.26
C LYS A 39 26.12 -1.10 10.02
N MET A 40 25.15 -1.24 9.12
CA MET A 40 25.08 -0.51 7.84
C MET A 40 24.83 1.00 8.01
N ARG A 41 24.25 1.40 9.15
CA ARG A 41 24.02 2.81 9.50
C ARG A 41 25.31 3.64 9.43
N ARG A 42 26.47 3.06 9.74
CA ARG A 42 27.78 3.74 9.67
C ARG A 42 28.10 4.24 8.26
N ASN A 43 27.61 3.53 7.24
CA ASN A 43 27.84 3.86 5.83
C ASN A 43 26.57 4.45 5.19
N ASN A 44 25.64 5.00 5.96
CA ASN A 44 24.38 5.59 5.48
C ASN A 44 23.59 4.68 4.53
N PHE A 45 23.70 3.36 4.67
CA PHE A 45 23.01 2.38 3.81
C PHE A 45 23.33 2.49 2.31
N VAL A 46 24.42 3.15 1.89
CA VAL A 46 24.71 3.43 0.46
C VAL A 46 24.92 2.18 -0.40
N HIS A 47 25.12 1.03 0.22
CA HIS A 47 25.29 -0.26 -0.45
C HIS A 47 23.99 -1.10 -0.48
N VAL A 48 22.88 -0.58 0.05
CA VAL A 48 21.58 -1.25 -0.06
C VAL A 48 21.00 -0.94 -1.44
N ILE A 49 20.91 -1.97 -2.27
CA ILE A 49 20.21 -1.92 -3.55
C ILE A 49 18.96 -2.78 -3.42
N THR A 50 17.81 -2.21 -3.77
CA THR A 50 16.54 -2.93 -3.82
C THR A 50 15.88 -2.64 -5.16
N GLY A 51 15.18 -3.64 -5.69
CA GLY A 51 14.39 -3.54 -6.90
C GLY A 51 13.18 -4.44 -6.74
N GLU A 52 12.06 -4.01 -7.30
CA GLU A 52 10.84 -4.80 -7.34
C GLU A 52 10.08 -4.44 -8.61
N GLU A 53 9.35 -5.41 -9.14
CA GLU A 53 8.56 -5.22 -10.34
C GLU A 53 7.17 -4.68 -9.98
N THR A 54 6.64 -3.77 -10.77
CA THR A 54 5.30 -3.22 -10.54
C THR A 54 4.48 -3.13 -11.82
N TRP A 55 3.18 -3.39 -11.70
CA TRP A 55 2.22 -3.19 -12.78
C TRP A 55 1.71 -1.75 -12.77
N ILE A 56 2.04 -0.98 -13.81
CA ILE A 56 1.47 0.35 -14.02
C ILE A 56 0.26 0.23 -14.96
N TYR A 57 -0.92 0.52 -14.43
CA TYR A 57 -2.16 0.51 -15.21
C TYR A 57 -2.35 1.83 -15.93
N TYR A 58 -2.96 1.80 -17.12
CA TYR A 58 -3.24 3.00 -17.89
C TYR A 58 -4.36 3.87 -17.30
N ARG A 59 -5.23 3.27 -16.48
CA ARG A 59 -6.27 3.99 -15.71
C ARG A 59 -6.05 3.82 -14.22
N ASN A 60 -5.93 4.95 -13.50
CA ASN A 60 -5.67 5.00 -12.07
C ASN A 60 -6.71 5.89 -11.36
N PRO A 61 -7.95 5.40 -11.16
CA PRO A 61 -8.97 6.17 -10.45
C PRO A 61 -8.55 6.43 -9.00
N PRO A 62 -8.98 7.55 -8.40
CA PRO A 62 -8.63 7.90 -7.02
C PRO A 62 -8.96 6.80 -6.00
N ASN A 63 -8.11 6.68 -4.96
CA ASN A 63 -8.30 5.73 -3.86
C ASN A 63 -9.20 6.26 -2.73
N SER A 64 -9.69 7.49 -2.85
CA SER A 64 -10.51 8.16 -1.85
C SER A 64 -11.52 9.09 -2.52
N ALA A 65 -12.64 9.32 -1.85
CA ALA A 65 -13.65 10.29 -2.27
C ALA A 65 -14.07 11.17 -1.09
N TRP A 66 -14.50 12.39 -1.39
CA TRP A 66 -15.25 13.22 -0.45
C TRP A 66 -16.71 12.79 -0.51
N VAL A 67 -17.26 12.37 0.63
CA VAL A 67 -18.62 11.84 0.73
C VAL A 67 -19.35 12.61 1.81
N ARG A 68 -20.62 12.91 1.56
CA ARG A 68 -21.43 13.61 2.55
C ARG A 68 -21.60 12.75 3.79
N ARG A 69 -21.61 13.36 4.96
CA ARG A 69 -21.84 12.65 6.23
C ARG A 69 -23.22 11.99 6.19
N GLY A 70 -23.25 10.68 6.43
CA GLY A 70 -24.46 9.85 6.38
C GLY A 70 -24.65 9.08 5.06
N GLU A 71 -23.92 9.44 4.00
CA GLU A 71 -23.98 8.74 2.72
C GLU A 71 -22.95 7.60 2.63
N GLU A 72 -23.28 6.58 1.82
CA GLU A 72 -22.38 5.46 1.56
C GLU A 72 -21.18 5.89 0.70
N ALA A 73 -20.02 5.29 0.95
CA ALA A 73 -18.85 5.53 0.11
C ALA A 73 -19.10 5.03 -1.33
N PRO A 74 -18.69 5.79 -2.36
CA PRO A 74 -18.90 5.37 -3.74
C PRO A 74 -18.13 4.08 -4.04
N LYS A 75 -18.74 3.20 -4.82
CA LYS A 75 -18.11 1.94 -5.22
C LYS A 75 -17.08 2.20 -6.33
N ARG A 76 -15.93 1.55 -6.23
CA ARG A 76 -14.89 1.58 -7.26
C ARG A 76 -14.86 0.25 -7.99
N VAL A 77 -14.90 0.28 -9.31
CA VAL A 77 -14.68 -0.92 -10.14
C VAL A 77 -13.24 -1.40 -9.93
N ALA A 78 -13.08 -2.66 -9.51
CA ALA A 78 -11.77 -3.26 -9.34
C ALA A 78 -11.06 -3.37 -10.70
N LYS A 79 -9.74 -3.19 -10.71
CA LYS A 79 -8.93 -3.45 -11.90
C LYS A 79 -8.94 -4.96 -12.17
N GLY A 80 -9.51 -5.38 -13.30
CA GLY A 80 -9.48 -6.77 -13.72
C GLY A 80 -8.09 -7.19 -14.23
N ILE A 81 -7.81 -8.49 -14.24
CA ILE A 81 -6.53 -9.07 -14.69
C ILE A 81 -6.16 -8.58 -16.10
N ALA A 82 -7.14 -8.51 -17.00
CA ALA A 82 -6.99 -8.09 -18.39
C ALA A 82 -6.96 -6.56 -18.61
N SER A 83 -7.02 -5.75 -17.55
CA SER A 83 -6.98 -4.28 -17.73
C SER A 83 -5.62 -3.86 -18.32
N PRO A 84 -5.59 -2.92 -19.28
CA PRO A 84 -4.35 -2.43 -19.88
C PRO A 84 -3.36 -1.93 -18.83
N LYS A 85 -2.17 -2.53 -18.86
CA LYS A 85 -1.09 -2.30 -17.90
C LYS A 85 0.24 -2.72 -18.51
N VAL A 86 1.32 -2.17 -17.97
CA VAL A 86 2.70 -2.49 -18.33
C VAL A 86 3.47 -2.92 -17.08
N LEU A 87 4.36 -3.89 -17.24
CA LEU A 87 5.31 -4.28 -16.20
C LEU A 87 6.50 -3.32 -16.27
N VAL A 88 6.92 -2.82 -15.11
CA VAL A 88 8.11 -1.98 -14.96
C VAL A 88 9.01 -2.61 -13.91
N THR A 89 10.31 -2.60 -14.17
CA THR A 89 11.39 -3.18 -13.35
C THR A 89 12.44 -2.12 -13.06
#